data_AF-A0A4D5RLW3-F1
#
_entry.id   AF-A0A4D5RLW3-F1
#
_cell.length_a   1.000
_cell.length_b   1.000
_cell.length_c   1.000
_cell.angle_alpha   90.00
_cell.angle_beta   90.00
_cell.angle_gamma   90.00
#
_symmetry.space_group_name_H-M   'P 1'
#
loop_
_entity.id
_entity.type
_entity.pdbx_description
1 polymer ?
#
loop_
_entity_poly.entity_id
_entity_poly.type
_entity_poly.pdbx_seq_one_letter_code
_entity_poly.pdbx_strand_id
1 'polypeptide(L)'
;MVHLTSSRATAFVLFVLLVERGASDQPECDFDEFHKLYSPVVYNLNFKITGESNTPSILKTDCDNLENVTQRGETFLEGCSVDKDGFMKKRITGLQLTKESLCGSELKEDLNIWRDCFNPSVFAECKKNVEERLGKLEQDGALDEPDKWCRNKSLSYQCALKAGAGCPTKAERARKAVENYINTLMDVHECLRPTGKKRRGSSANWRRAQTVLRQQTWPRRPCTIFA
;
A
#
# COMPACT_ATOMS: atom_id res chain seq x y z
N MET A 1 36.99 13.75 -60.23
CA MET A 1 37.42 13.24 -58.91
C MET A 1 37.26 14.38 -57.92
N VAL A 2 36.11 14.47 -57.24
CA VAL A 2 35.80 15.55 -56.31
C VAL A 2 36.16 15.08 -54.91
N HIS A 3 37.08 15.81 -54.29
CA HIS A 3 37.58 15.59 -52.93
C HIS A 3 36.44 15.77 -51.93
N LEU A 4 35.99 14.68 -51.30
CA LEU A 4 35.06 14.72 -50.16
C LEU A 4 35.87 14.93 -48.88
N THR A 5 36.04 16.18 -48.48
CA THR A 5 36.59 16.53 -47.17
C THR A 5 35.52 16.31 -46.10
N SER A 6 35.67 15.20 -45.38
CA SER A 6 35.41 15.02 -43.94
C SER A 6 34.63 16.16 -43.26
N SER A 7 33.30 16.05 -43.19
CA SER A 7 32.49 16.85 -42.26
C SER A 7 32.19 16.02 -41.02
N ARG A 8 33.18 15.92 -40.13
CA ARG A 8 33.00 15.34 -38.79
C ARG A 8 31.99 16.15 -37.95
N ALA A 9 31.69 17.39 -38.36
CA ALA A 9 30.77 18.31 -37.68
C ALA A 9 29.28 18.00 -37.92
N THR A 10 28.90 17.33 -39.02
CA THR A 10 27.48 17.04 -39.30
C THR A 10 26.95 15.83 -38.51
N ALA A 11 27.82 14.91 -38.11
CA ALA A 11 27.44 13.77 -37.27
C ALA A 11 27.16 14.17 -35.80
N PHE A 12 27.92 15.15 -35.26
CA PHE A 12 27.70 15.63 -33.89
C PHE A 12 26.41 16.44 -33.74
N VAL A 13 26.02 17.21 -34.75
CA VAL A 13 24.75 17.99 -34.69
C VAL A 13 23.53 17.07 -34.74
N LEU A 14 23.58 15.97 -35.49
CA LEU A 14 22.52 14.94 -35.46
C LEU A 14 22.46 14.21 -34.11
N PHE A 15 23.61 13.96 -33.46
CA PHE A 15 23.64 13.35 -32.13
C PHE A 15 23.09 14.28 -31.05
N VAL A 16 23.39 15.58 -31.10
CA VAL A 16 22.85 16.57 -30.14
C VAL A 16 21.35 16.80 -30.34
N LEU A 17 20.87 16.83 -31.60
CA LEU A 17 19.43 17.00 -31.89
C LEU A 17 18.59 15.73 -31.62
N LEU A 18 19.20 14.54 -31.64
CA LEU A 18 18.56 13.29 -31.20
C LEU A 18 18.56 13.15 -29.67
N VAL A 19 19.53 13.74 -28.97
CA VAL A 19 19.59 13.76 -27.50
C VAL A 19 18.57 14.75 -26.91
N GLU A 20 18.30 15.89 -27.55
CA GLU A 20 17.30 16.87 -27.06
C GLU A 20 15.83 16.44 -27.26
N ARG A 21 15.54 15.48 -28.15
CA ARG A 21 14.21 14.87 -28.27
C ARG A 21 14.03 13.60 -27.45
N GLY A 22 15.07 13.20 -26.72
CA GLY A 22 15.07 12.07 -25.80
C GLY A 22 14.98 12.48 -24.34
N ALA A 23 14.42 13.66 -24.02
CA ALA A 23 13.76 13.84 -22.73
C ALA A 23 12.57 12.88 -22.75
N SER A 24 12.86 11.59 -22.50
CA SER A 24 11.85 10.58 -22.22
C SER A 24 10.91 11.23 -21.23
N ASP A 25 9.63 11.22 -21.56
CA ASP A 25 8.55 11.38 -20.61
C ASP A 25 8.77 10.31 -19.53
N GLN A 26 9.65 10.63 -18.58
CA GLN A 26 9.94 9.80 -17.45
C GLN A 26 8.60 9.71 -16.73
N PRO A 27 7.99 8.52 -16.64
CA PRO A 27 6.62 8.39 -16.18
C PRO A 27 6.51 9.16 -14.87
N GLU A 28 5.66 10.19 -14.85
CA GLU A 28 5.43 10.93 -13.63
C GLU A 28 4.95 9.92 -12.62
N CYS A 29 5.72 9.72 -11.55
CA CYS A 29 5.36 8.72 -10.57
C CYS A 29 4.14 9.16 -9.80
N ASP A 30 3.01 8.74 -10.34
CA ASP A 30 1.70 9.01 -9.83
C ASP A 30 1.32 7.89 -8.86
N PHE A 31 1.00 8.31 -7.64
CA PHE A 31 0.52 7.37 -6.64
C PHE A 31 -0.80 6.75 -7.09
N ASP A 32 -1.66 7.49 -7.79
CA ASP A 32 -2.94 6.95 -8.25
C ASP A 32 -2.75 5.87 -9.30
N GLU A 33 -1.76 6.01 -10.18
CA GLU A 33 -1.40 4.98 -11.16
C GLU A 33 -0.83 3.73 -10.49
N PHE A 34 0.10 3.89 -9.55
CA PHE A 34 0.61 2.78 -8.76
C PHE A 34 -0.54 2.11 -7.97
N HIS A 35 -1.39 2.89 -7.30
CA HIS A 35 -2.53 2.39 -6.54
C HIS A 35 -3.49 1.57 -7.40
N LYS A 36 -3.84 2.04 -8.60
CA LYS A 36 -4.66 1.29 -9.56
C LYS A 36 -4.04 -0.05 -9.94
N LEU A 37 -2.71 -0.14 -9.97
CA LEU A 37 -1.99 -1.37 -10.29
C LEU A 37 -2.13 -2.43 -9.18
N TYR A 38 -1.92 -2.07 -7.90
CA TYR A 38 -1.81 -3.06 -6.82
C TYR A 38 -3.07 -3.25 -5.97
N SER A 39 -3.90 -2.22 -5.84
CA SER A 39 -5.10 -2.26 -4.98
C SER A 39 -6.08 -3.37 -5.36
N PRO A 40 -6.41 -3.61 -6.65
CA PRO A 40 -7.31 -4.70 -7.01
C PRO A 40 -6.78 -6.08 -6.62
N VAL A 41 -5.46 -6.28 -6.70
CA VAL A 41 -4.84 -7.55 -6.33
C VAL A 41 -4.96 -7.78 -4.83
N VAL A 42 -4.58 -6.78 -4.03
CA VAL A 42 -4.61 -6.87 -2.58
C VAL A 42 -6.04 -7.03 -2.04
N TYR A 43 -7.04 -6.37 -2.64
CA TYR A 43 -8.44 -6.55 -2.25
C TYR A 43 -8.98 -7.96 -2.50
N ASN A 44 -8.45 -8.65 -3.51
CA ASN A 44 -8.91 -9.98 -3.91
C ASN A 44 -8.08 -11.11 -3.29
N LEU A 45 -7.14 -10.80 -2.39
CA LEU A 45 -6.43 -11.83 -1.63
C LEU A 45 -7.41 -12.57 -0.72
N ASN A 46 -7.27 -13.89 -0.68
CA ASN A 46 -8.14 -14.78 0.06
C ASN A 46 -7.65 -15.04 1.50
N PHE A 47 -6.46 -14.58 1.83
CA PHE A 47 -5.81 -14.72 3.12
C PHE A 47 -6.70 -14.29 4.29
N LYS A 48 -6.80 -15.17 5.29
CA LYS A 48 -7.62 -14.97 6.49
C LYS A 48 -6.75 -14.66 7.70
N ILE A 49 -6.99 -13.50 8.29
CA ILE A 49 -6.25 -12.94 9.43
C ILE A 49 -6.37 -13.81 10.70
N THR A 50 -7.51 -14.47 10.90
CA THR A 50 -7.75 -15.37 12.04
C THR A 50 -7.02 -16.71 11.89
N GLY A 51 -6.43 -17.00 10.72
CA GLY A 51 -5.87 -18.31 10.38
C GLY A 51 -6.91 -19.34 9.92
N GLU A 52 -8.21 -19.04 10.06
CA GLU A 52 -9.27 -19.93 9.60
C GLU A 52 -9.22 -20.08 8.08
N SER A 53 -9.18 -21.32 7.59
CA SER A 53 -9.28 -21.62 6.15
C SER A 53 -8.15 -21.10 5.25
N ASN A 54 -6.94 -20.83 5.77
CA ASN A 54 -5.75 -20.60 4.94
C ASN A 54 -5.22 -21.91 4.36
N THR A 55 -5.93 -22.46 3.36
CA THR A 55 -5.54 -23.70 2.68
C THR A 55 -4.29 -23.50 1.81
N PRO A 56 -3.53 -24.57 1.50
CA PRO A 56 -2.38 -24.47 0.59
C PRO A 56 -2.71 -23.85 -0.76
N SER A 57 -3.89 -24.14 -1.33
CA SER A 57 -4.32 -23.57 -2.61
C SER A 57 -4.62 -22.08 -2.50
N ILE A 58 -5.19 -21.60 -1.38
CA ILE A 58 -5.40 -20.18 -1.11
C ILE A 58 -4.05 -19.46 -1.02
N LEU A 59 -3.13 -19.98 -0.19
CA LEU A 59 -1.81 -19.38 -0.01
C LEU A 59 -1.03 -19.33 -1.32
N LYS A 60 -1.10 -20.39 -2.14
CA LYS A 60 -0.47 -20.41 -3.45
C LYS A 60 -1.08 -19.37 -4.40
N THR A 61 -2.40 -19.32 -4.51
CA THR A 61 -3.09 -18.36 -5.39
C THR A 61 -2.78 -16.92 -4.99
N ASP A 62 -2.82 -16.62 -3.70
CA ASP A 62 -2.49 -15.30 -3.17
C ASP A 62 -1.01 -14.94 -3.41
N CYS A 63 -0.10 -15.92 -3.27
CA CYS A 63 1.32 -15.74 -3.57
C CYS A 63 1.56 -15.43 -5.06
N ASP A 64 0.98 -16.23 -5.97
CA ASP A 64 1.12 -16.03 -7.43
C ASP A 64 0.61 -14.64 -7.85
N ASN A 65 -0.50 -14.19 -7.25
CA ASN A 65 -1.06 -12.86 -7.45
C ASN A 65 -0.12 -11.76 -6.93
N LEU A 66 0.45 -11.94 -5.73
CA LEU A 66 1.39 -11.01 -5.11
C LEU A 66 2.71 -10.91 -5.87
N GLU A 67 3.22 -12.02 -6.42
CA GLU A 67 4.44 -12.04 -7.21
C GLU A 67 4.30 -11.17 -8.46
N ASN A 68 3.23 -11.38 -9.23
CA ASN A 68 2.94 -10.64 -10.45
C ASN A 68 2.84 -9.12 -10.21
N VAL A 69 2.09 -8.71 -9.18
CA VAL A 69 1.91 -7.29 -8.87
C VAL A 69 3.14 -6.64 -8.27
N THR A 70 3.92 -7.37 -7.47
CA THR A 70 5.16 -6.85 -6.89
C THR A 70 6.18 -6.57 -7.98
N GLN A 71 6.35 -7.49 -8.94
CA GLN A 71 7.25 -7.30 -10.08
C GLN A 71 6.88 -6.04 -10.88
N ARG A 72 5.60 -5.84 -11.19
CA ARG A 72 5.13 -4.64 -11.89
C ARG A 72 5.36 -3.36 -11.08
N GLY A 73 5.17 -3.42 -9.76
CA GLY A 73 5.43 -2.30 -8.86
C GLY A 73 6.91 -1.92 -8.76
N GLU A 74 7.81 -2.90 -8.82
CA GLU A 74 9.26 -2.67 -8.87
C GLU A 74 9.68 -1.99 -10.18
N THR A 75 9.20 -2.48 -11.32
CA THR A 75 9.43 -1.83 -12.63
C THR A 75 8.88 -0.41 -12.67
N PHE A 76 7.73 -0.16 -12.03
CA PHE A 76 7.16 1.19 -11.91
C PHE A 76 8.12 2.15 -11.18
N LEU A 77 8.80 1.70 -10.12
CA LEU A 77 9.78 2.53 -9.39
C LEU A 77 11.07 2.79 -10.13
N GLU A 78 11.55 1.86 -10.95
CA GLU A 78 12.77 2.05 -11.75
C GLU A 78 12.62 3.23 -12.73
N GLY A 79 11.38 3.56 -13.11
CA GLY A 79 11.04 4.75 -13.89
C GLY A 79 10.97 6.06 -13.10
N CYS A 80 11.00 6.04 -11.76
CA CYS A 80 10.73 7.19 -10.90
C CYS A 80 11.97 8.00 -10.49
N SER A 81 11.89 9.34 -10.61
CA SER A 81 12.87 10.24 -9.99
C SER A 81 12.59 10.48 -8.49
N VAL A 82 13.68 10.73 -7.75
CA VAL A 82 13.89 10.40 -6.32
C VAL A 82 13.11 11.28 -5.30
N ASP A 83 12.35 12.30 -5.69
CA ASP A 83 11.74 13.22 -4.71
C ASP A 83 10.34 12.82 -4.19
N LYS A 84 9.66 11.85 -4.82
CA LYS A 84 8.45 11.18 -4.28
C LYS A 84 8.79 9.92 -3.44
N ASP A 85 10.08 9.71 -3.14
CA ASP A 85 10.73 8.48 -2.64
C ASP A 85 10.13 7.93 -1.33
N GLY A 86 9.92 8.73 -0.29
CA GLY A 86 9.58 8.17 1.03
C GLY A 86 8.20 7.49 1.13
N PHE A 87 7.18 8.03 0.46
CA PHE A 87 5.81 7.53 0.55
C PHE A 87 5.60 6.29 -0.34
N MET A 88 5.97 6.39 -1.62
CA MET A 88 5.85 5.30 -2.60
C MET A 88 6.69 4.08 -2.19
N LYS A 89 7.96 4.32 -1.82
CA LYS A 89 8.86 3.26 -1.34
C LYS A 89 8.28 2.53 -0.14
N LYS A 90 7.69 3.25 0.82
CA LYS A 90 7.06 2.63 2.00
C LYS A 90 5.91 1.68 1.61
N ARG A 91 5.11 2.04 0.61
CA ARG A 91 3.99 1.22 0.12
C ARG A 91 4.52 -0.03 -0.60
N ILE A 92 5.51 0.14 -1.46
CA ILE A 92 6.13 -0.96 -2.21
C ILE A 92 6.87 -1.91 -1.29
N THR A 93 7.65 -1.40 -0.34
CA THR A 93 8.25 -2.23 0.72
C THR A 93 7.19 -2.97 1.53
N GLY A 94 6.04 -2.35 1.81
CA GLY A 94 4.92 -3.05 2.47
C GLY A 94 4.38 -4.22 1.64
N LEU A 95 4.21 -4.00 0.33
CA LEU A 95 3.77 -5.03 -0.61
C LEU A 95 4.79 -6.18 -0.72
N GLN A 96 6.09 -5.84 -0.84
CA GLN A 96 7.19 -6.81 -0.86
C GLN A 96 7.22 -7.66 0.41
N LEU A 97 7.16 -7.03 1.59
CA LEU A 97 7.12 -7.74 2.87
C LEU A 97 5.90 -8.67 2.98
N THR A 98 4.77 -8.27 2.40
CA THR A 98 3.55 -9.10 2.35
C THR A 98 3.75 -10.31 1.45
N LYS A 99 4.28 -10.10 0.24
CA LYS A 99 4.66 -11.19 -0.68
C LYS A 99 5.59 -12.18 0.01
N GLU A 100 6.71 -11.70 0.54
CA GLU A 100 7.72 -12.54 1.21
C GLU A 100 7.13 -13.34 2.37
N SER A 101 6.26 -12.71 3.17
CA SER A 101 5.64 -13.37 4.31
C SER A 101 4.61 -14.41 3.91
N LEU A 102 3.81 -14.16 2.85
CA LEU A 102 2.73 -15.04 2.40
C LEU A 102 3.21 -16.19 1.51
N CYS A 103 4.31 -16.00 0.79
CA CYS A 103 4.91 -17.00 -0.10
C CYS A 103 5.89 -17.96 0.61
N GLY A 104 6.14 -17.77 1.92
CA GLY A 104 7.10 -18.60 2.66
C GLY A 104 6.65 -20.06 2.79
N SER A 105 7.53 -21.00 2.46
CA SER A 105 7.25 -22.45 2.48
C SER A 105 6.79 -22.99 3.84
N GLU A 106 7.31 -22.43 4.93
CA GLU A 106 6.99 -22.85 6.31
C GLU A 106 5.78 -22.11 6.92
N LEU A 107 5.20 -21.15 6.19
CA LEU A 107 4.09 -20.32 6.71
C LEU A 107 2.88 -21.16 7.11
N LYS A 108 2.59 -22.24 6.36
CA LYS A 108 1.40 -23.07 6.57
C LYS A 108 1.36 -23.69 7.97
N GLU A 109 2.49 -24.21 8.43
CA GLU A 109 2.60 -24.86 9.73
C GLU A 109 2.41 -23.84 10.85
N ASP A 110 3.09 -22.70 10.75
CA ASP A 110 2.94 -21.59 11.68
C ASP A 110 1.51 -21.02 11.69
N LEU A 111 0.81 -21.00 10.54
CA LEU A 111 -0.59 -20.57 10.44
C LEU A 111 -1.56 -21.52 11.13
N ASN A 112 -1.28 -22.83 11.12
CA ASN A 112 -2.07 -23.78 11.91
C ASN A 112 -1.90 -23.49 13.41
N ILE A 113 -0.67 -23.25 13.86
CA ILE A 113 -0.39 -22.88 15.25
C ILE A 113 -1.07 -21.56 15.60
N TRP A 114 -1.00 -20.57 14.71
CA TRP A 114 -1.69 -19.28 14.87
C TRP A 114 -3.20 -19.48 15.03
N ARG A 115 -3.84 -20.22 14.12
CA ARG A 115 -5.28 -20.53 14.17
C ARG A 115 -5.66 -21.19 15.50
N ASP A 116 -4.92 -22.22 15.91
CA ASP A 116 -5.27 -23.03 17.09
C ASP A 116 -5.08 -22.24 18.39
N CYS A 117 -4.16 -21.28 18.41
CA CYS A 117 -3.91 -20.41 19.54
C CYS A 117 -4.79 -19.14 19.56
N PHE A 118 -5.21 -18.64 18.40
CA PHE A 118 -5.96 -17.40 18.26
C PHE A 118 -7.19 -17.41 19.19
N ASN A 119 -7.29 -16.43 20.10
CA ASN A 119 -8.34 -16.42 21.09
C ASN A 119 -9.61 -15.70 20.57
N PRO A 120 -10.70 -16.43 20.23
CA PRO A 120 -11.88 -15.82 19.61
C PRO A 120 -12.64 -14.93 20.59
N SER A 121 -12.63 -15.26 21.88
CA SER A 121 -13.28 -14.47 22.92
C SER A 121 -12.61 -13.11 23.09
N VAL A 122 -11.27 -13.08 23.12
CA VAL A 122 -10.50 -11.82 23.16
C VAL A 122 -10.76 -10.97 21.91
N PHE A 123 -10.87 -11.61 20.74
CA PHE A 123 -11.19 -10.91 19.51
C PHE A 123 -12.59 -10.29 19.54
N ALA A 124 -13.60 -11.07 19.93
CA ALA A 124 -14.99 -10.64 19.99
C ALA A 124 -15.21 -9.50 21.02
N GLU A 125 -14.68 -9.65 22.22
CA GLU A 125 -14.76 -8.62 23.27
C GLU A 125 -14.07 -7.32 22.82
N CYS A 126 -12.88 -7.43 22.21
CA CYS A 126 -12.18 -6.27 21.69
C CYS A 126 -12.98 -5.55 20.59
N LYS A 127 -13.56 -6.30 19.64
CA LYS A 127 -14.41 -5.73 18.59
C LYS A 127 -15.63 -5.01 19.14
N LYS A 128 -16.32 -5.62 20.11
CA LYS A 128 -17.47 -4.99 20.79
C LYS A 128 -17.08 -3.64 21.39
N ASN A 129 -15.95 -3.57 22.11
CA ASN A 129 -15.45 -2.33 22.69
C ASN A 129 -15.10 -1.27 21.63
N VAL A 130 -14.59 -1.69 20.47
CA VAL A 130 -14.33 -0.80 19.32
C VAL A 130 -15.63 -0.22 18.77
N GLU A 131 -16.63 -1.08 18.54
CA GLU A 131 -17.94 -0.67 18.01
C GLU A 131 -18.64 0.30 18.96
N GLU A 132 -18.68 0.01 20.27
CA GLU A 132 -19.24 0.91 21.28
C GLU A 132 -18.54 2.27 21.31
N ARG A 133 -17.21 2.29 21.20
CA ARG A 133 -16.43 3.54 21.20
C ARG A 133 -16.67 4.36 19.93
N LEU A 134 -16.75 3.72 18.77
CA LEU A 134 -17.02 4.42 17.52
C LEU A 134 -18.45 4.96 17.47
N GLY A 135 -19.43 4.20 17.99
CA GLY A 135 -20.82 4.66 18.11
C GLY A 135 -20.96 5.91 18.97
N LYS A 136 -20.21 6.01 20.09
CA LYS A 136 -20.18 7.24 20.91
C LYS A 136 -19.61 8.43 20.14
N LEU A 137 -18.48 8.24 19.45
CA LEU A 137 -17.86 9.32 18.66
C LEU A 137 -18.74 9.82 17.53
N GLU A 138 -19.52 8.92 16.92
CA GLU A 138 -20.52 9.26 15.91
C GLU A 138 -21.68 10.08 16.52
N GLN A 139 -22.21 9.65 17.66
CA GLN A 139 -23.25 10.39 18.39
C GLN A 139 -22.78 11.80 18.81
N ASP A 140 -21.50 11.93 19.18
CA ASP A 140 -20.89 13.21 19.57
C ASP A 140 -20.53 14.10 18.36
N GLY A 141 -20.79 13.66 17.12
CA GLY A 141 -20.43 14.39 15.89
C GLY A 141 -18.91 14.49 15.65
N ALA A 142 -18.11 13.69 16.36
CA ALA A 142 -16.64 13.71 16.33
C ALA A 142 -16.04 12.74 15.30
N LEU A 143 -16.88 12.19 14.42
CA LEU A 143 -16.51 11.17 13.45
C LEU A 143 -17.30 11.34 12.14
N ASP A 144 -16.60 11.61 11.04
CA ASP A 144 -17.19 11.54 9.70
C ASP A 144 -17.21 10.08 9.19
N GLU A 145 -18.09 9.79 8.22
CA GLU A 145 -18.30 8.43 7.69
C GLU A 145 -17.02 7.79 7.07
N PRO A 146 -16.21 8.49 6.25
CA PRO A 146 -14.94 7.97 5.77
C PRO A 146 -13.95 7.63 6.90
N ASP A 147 -13.83 8.49 7.92
CA ASP A 147 -12.99 8.23 9.09
C ASP A 147 -13.50 7.05 9.92
N LYS A 148 -14.82 6.89 10.03
CA LYS A 148 -15.45 5.78 10.74
C LYS A 148 -15.04 4.44 10.16
N TRP A 149 -15.11 4.30 8.84
CA TRP A 149 -14.74 3.07 8.16
C TRP A 149 -13.24 2.73 8.37
N CYS A 150 -12.34 3.69 8.14
CA CYS A 150 -10.90 3.49 8.35
C CYS A 150 -10.57 3.16 9.81
N ARG A 151 -11.16 3.88 10.77
CA ARG A 151 -10.93 3.64 12.20
C ARG A 151 -11.47 2.29 12.64
N ASN A 152 -12.66 1.89 12.17
CA ASN A 152 -13.23 0.58 12.45
C ASN A 152 -12.34 -0.55 11.96
N LYS A 153 -11.89 -0.49 10.69
CA LYS A 153 -10.98 -1.48 10.11
C LYS A 153 -9.66 -1.54 10.88
N SER A 154 -9.01 -0.39 11.11
CA SER A 154 -7.73 -0.31 11.81
C SER A 154 -7.82 -0.95 13.21
N LEU A 155 -8.82 -0.54 13.99
CA LEU A 155 -9.02 -1.03 15.35
C LEU A 155 -9.44 -2.51 15.39
N SER A 156 -10.29 -2.94 14.46
CA SER A 156 -10.65 -4.36 14.30
C SER A 156 -9.42 -5.22 14.02
N TYR A 157 -8.49 -4.76 13.19
CA TYR A 157 -7.24 -5.46 12.93
C TYR A 157 -6.29 -5.45 14.14
N GLN A 158 -6.27 -4.37 14.95
CA GLN A 158 -5.56 -4.41 16.25
C GLN A 158 -6.14 -5.49 17.17
N CYS A 159 -7.47 -5.66 17.18
CA CYS A 159 -8.12 -6.72 17.96
C CYS A 159 -7.68 -8.11 17.50
N ALA A 160 -7.55 -8.34 16.20
CA ALA A 160 -7.06 -9.62 15.68
C ALA A 160 -5.60 -9.89 16.11
N LEU A 161 -4.72 -8.88 16.01
CA LEU A 161 -3.34 -9.01 16.47
C LEU A 161 -3.26 -9.26 17.98
N LYS A 162 -4.11 -8.60 18.77
CA LYS A 162 -4.21 -8.81 20.23
C LYS A 162 -4.66 -10.24 20.56
N ALA A 163 -5.61 -10.79 19.82
CA ALA A 163 -6.13 -12.14 20.02
C ALA A 163 -5.08 -13.23 19.77
N GLY A 164 -4.09 -12.98 18.90
CA GLY A 164 -2.95 -13.88 18.67
C GLY A 164 -1.68 -13.52 19.45
N ALA A 165 -1.70 -12.50 20.31
CA ALA A 165 -0.50 -12.05 21.04
C ALA A 165 0.03 -13.07 22.06
N GLY A 166 -0.83 -13.99 22.52
CA GLY A 166 -0.46 -15.07 23.44
C GLY A 166 0.13 -16.30 22.77
N CYS A 167 0.32 -16.29 21.46
CA CYS A 167 0.77 -17.47 20.73
C CYS A 167 2.24 -17.79 20.92
N PRO A 168 2.61 -19.09 20.86
CA PRO A 168 3.99 -19.50 21.05
C PRO A 168 4.89 -18.89 19.97
N THR A 169 6.19 -18.78 20.26
CA THR A 169 7.19 -18.22 19.32
C THR A 169 7.24 -18.95 17.98
N LYS A 170 6.84 -20.23 17.93
CA LYS A 170 6.67 -20.98 16.68
C LYS A 170 5.61 -20.39 15.74
N ALA A 171 4.69 -19.57 16.22
CA ALA A 171 3.69 -18.88 15.38
C ALA A 171 4.17 -17.48 14.92
N GLU A 172 5.40 -17.08 15.23
CA GLU A 172 5.88 -15.72 15.00
C GLU A 172 5.89 -15.33 13.51
N ARG A 173 6.17 -16.27 12.59
CA ARG A 173 6.10 -15.95 11.15
C ARG A 173 4.66 -15.74 10.69
N ALA A 174 3.73 -16.56 11.18
CA ALA A 174 2.31 -16.36 10.93
C ALA A 174 1.83 -14.99 11.47
N ARG A 175 2.23 -14.62 12.69
CA ARG A 175 1.95 -13.30 13.27
C ARG A 175 2.46 -12.17 12.37
N LYS A 176 3.70 -12.27 11.91
CA LYS A 176 4.30 -11.27 10.99
C LYS A 176 3.60 -11.24 9.63
N ALA A 177 3.22 -12.38 9.08
CA ALA A 177 2.47 -12.45 7.83
C ALA A 177 1.10 -11.77 7.95
N VAL A 178 0.37 -12.04 9.05
CA VAL A 178 -0.88 -11.36 9.38
C VAL A 178 -0.67 -9.86 9.51
N GLU A 179 0.37 -9.42 10.22
CA GLU A 179 0.70 -8.00 10.39
C GLU A 179 1.02 -7.30 9.07
N ASN A 180 1.86 -7.91 8.22
CA ASN A 180 2.24 -7.37 6.92
C ASN A 180 1.04 -7.27 5.98
N TYR A 181 0.21 -8.32 5.91
CA TYR A 181 -1.02 -8.32 5.15
C TYR A 181 -2.00 -7.21 5.58
N ILE A 182 -2.25 -7.11 6.90
CA ILE A 182 -3.08 -6.04 7.48
C ILE A 182 -2.54 -4.66 7.09
N ASN A 183 -1.23 -4.45 7.21
CA ASN A 183 -0.61 -3.17 6.89
C ASN A 183 -0.78 -2.83 5.40
N THR A 184 -0.62 -3.80 4.51
CA THR A 184 -0.83 -3.60 3.06
C THR A 184 -2.29 -3.34 2.71
N LEU A 185 -3.25 -4.02 3.37
CA LEU A 185 -4.67 -3.70 3.21
C LEU A 185 -4.98 -2.27 3.65
N MET A 186 -4.47 -1.85 4.80
CA MET A 186 -4.69 -0.48 5.30
C MET A 186 -4.04 0.56 4.39
N ASP A 187 -2.91 0.21 3.79
CA ASP A 187 -2.20 1.05 2.83
C ASP A 187 -2.97 1.26 1.54
N VAL A 188 -3.55 0.19 0.99
CA VAL A 188 -4.46 0.20 -0.15
C VAL A 188 -5.70 1.03 0.14
N HIS A 189 -6.27 0.92 1.34
CA HIS A 189 -7.41 1.74 1.72
C HIS A 189 -7.05 3.17 2.12
N GLU A 190 -5.77 3.55 2.02
CA GLU A 190 -5.24 4.85 2.45
C GLU A 190 -5.55 5.20 3.92
N CYS A 191 -5.74 4.17 4.74
CA CYS A 191 -6.03 4.30 6.16
C CYS A 191 -4.75 4.24 7.01
N LEU A 192 -4.88 4.64 8.28
CA LEU A 192 -3.81 4.49 9.26
C LEU A 192 -3.58 3.01 9.60
N ARG A 193 -2.32 2.55 9.43
CA ARG A 193 -1.88 1.22 9.83
C ARG A 193 -2.14 0.94 11.33
N PRO A 194 -2.50 -0.29 11.71
CA PRO A 194 -2.83 -0.61 13.09
C PRO A 194 -1.60 -0.62 14.00
N THR A 195 -0.44 -1.06 13.49
CA THR A 195 0.83 -1.18 14.24
C THR A 195 1.80 -0.02 14.02
N GLY A 196 1.32 1.13 13.52
CA GLY A 196 2.15 2.32 13.37
C GLY A 196 2.52 2.95 14.73
N LYS A 197 3.82 3.17 14.99
CA LYS A 197 4.29 4.03 16.10
C LYS A 197 3.48 5.33 16.07
N LYS A 198 2.83 5.69 17.20
CA LYS A 198 2.15 6.99 17.37
C LYS A 198 3.13 8.11 17.01
N ARG A 199 3.02 8.70 15.82
CA ARG A 199 3.56 10.05 15.62
C ARG A 199 2.55 11.01 16.23
N ARG A 200 2.87 11.54 17.43
CA ARG A 200 2.33 12.83 17.88
C ARG A 200 2.52 13.81 16.71
N GLY A 201 1.44 14.25 16.09
CA GLY A 201 1.45 15.29 15.05
C GLY A 201 1.04 14.91 13.62
N SER A 202 0.73 13.65 13.28
CA SER A 202 0.46 13.30 11.86
C SER A 202 -0.95 13.62 11.32
N SER A 203 -1.97 13.84 12.16
CA SER A 203 -3.33 14.14 11.66
C SER A 203 -3.41 15.48 10.90
N ALA A 204 -2.53 16.44 11.21
CA ALA A 204 -2.48 17.73 10.50
C ALA A 204 -1.72 17.68 9.16
N ASN A 205 -0.74 16.77 9.03
CA ASN A 205 0.08 16.66 7.80
C ASN A 205 -0.59 15.79 6.72
N TRP A 206 -1.41 14.81 7.09
CA TRP A 206 -2.17 14.01 6.12
C TRP A 206 -3.26 14.81 5.40
N ARG A 207 -4.03 15.64 6.13
CA ARG A 207 -4.99 16.58 5.50
C ARG A 207 -4.29 17.55 4.55
N ARG A 208 -3.07 17.98 4.87
CA ARG A 208 -2.29 18.88 4.00
C ARG A 208 -1.79 18.15 2.74
N ALA A 209 -1.32 16.91 2.85
CA ALA A 209 -0.91 16.09 1.69
C ALA A 209 -2.08 15.74 0.75
N GLN A 210 -3.25 15.35 1.30
CA GLN A 210 -4.47 15.11 0.50
C GLN A 210 -5.04 16.41 -0.11
N THR A 211 -4.93 17.55 0.58
CA THR A 211 -5.35 18.85 0.04
C THR A 211 -4.44 19.30 -1.10
N VAL A 212 -3.13 19.06 -1.01
CA VAL A 212 -2.17 19.38 -2.09
C VAL A 212 -2.42 18.50 -3.32
N LEU A 213 -2.72 17.21 -3.14
CA LEU A 213 -3.08 16.32 -4.26
C LEU A 213 -4.43 16.70 -4.91
N ARG A 214 -5.47 17.04 -4.12
CA ARG A 214 -6.74 17.54 -4.66
C ARG A 214 -6.65 18.90 -5.37
N GLN A 215 -5.69 19.75 -5.00
CA GLN A 215 -5.48 21.05 -5.66
C GLN A 215 -4.76 20.92 -7.00
N GLN A 216 -4.06 19.82 -7.28
CA GLN A 216 -3.36 19.59 -8.55
C GLN A 216 -4.27 18.99 -9.64
N THR A 217 -5.45 18.47 -9.30
CA THR A 217 -6.37 17.81 -10.25
C THR A 217 -7.50 18.69 -10.80
N TRP A 218 -7.43 20.02 -10.67
CA TRP A 218 -8.38 20.93 -11.32
C TRP A 218 -7.65 21.95 -12.19
N PRO A 219 -7.80 21.90 -13.54
CA PRO A 219 -7.40 23.04 -14.35
C PRO A 219 -8.32 24.20 -13.97
N ARG A 220 -7.76 25.25 -13.36
CA ARG A 220 -8.43 26.55 -13.26
C ARG A 220 -8.67 27.04 -14.68
N ARG A 221 -9.86 26.77 -15.23
CA ARG A 221 -10.36 27.53 -16.37
C ARG A 221 -10.46 29.00 -15.93
N PRO A 222 -9.89 29.97 -16.65
CA PRO A 222 -10.17 31.36 -16.38
C PRO A 222 -11.65 31.62 -16.70
N CYS A 223 -12.40 32.13 -15.72
CA CYS A 223 -13.69 32.74 -15.99
C CYS A 223 -13.45 34.00 -16.82
N THR A 224 -13.63 33.89 -18.13
CA THR A 224 -13.84 35.04 -19.01
C THR A 224 -15.28 35.50 -18.77
N ILE A 225 -15.46 36.59 -18.04
CA ILE A 225 -16.73 37.31 -17.98
C ILE A 225 -16.78 38.15 -19.26
N PHE A 226 -17.64 37.77 -20.20
CA PHE A 226 -18.16 38.63 -21.25
C PHE A 226 -19.63 38.91 -20.93
N ALA A 227 -19.92 40.14 -20.53
CA ALA A 227 -21.10 40.93 -20.84
C ALA A 227 -20.86 42.36 -20.36
#